data_AF-A0A918TF92-F1
#
_entry.id   AF-A0A918TF92-F1
#
_cell.length_a   1.000
_cell.length_b   1.000
_cell.length_c   1.000
_cell.angle_alpha   90.00
_cell.angle_beta   90.00
_cell.angle_gamma   90.00
#
_symmetry.space_group_name_H-M   'P 1'
#
loop_
_entity.id
_entity.type
_entity.pdbx_description
1 polymer ?
#
loop_
_entity_poly.entity_id
_entity_poly.type
_entity_poly.pdbx_seq_one_letter_code
_entity_poly.pdbx_strand_id
1 'polypeptide(L)' 'MRVGRIILTLISLYLISFLVIRMAWAEVWAQDGKIYVILPESPLALYYAFRPLSMLDESLTGMGTHIGPHQ' A
#
# COMPACT_ATOMS: atom_id res chain seq x y z
N MET A 1 -8.20 -5.17 28.91
CA MET A 1 -7.25 -6.06 28.20
C MET A 1 -7.77 -6.60 26.86
N ARG A 2 -9.05 -6.98 26.69
CA ARG A 2 -9.56 -7.54 25.42
C ARG A 2 -9.61 -6.53 24.25
N VAL A 3 -10.08 -5.31 24.50
CA VAL A 3 -10.19 -4.27 23.46
C VAL A 3 -8.82 -3.89 22.89
N GLY A 4 -7.81 -3.67 23.75
CA GLY A 4 -6.45 -3.36 23.29
C GLY A 4 -5.84 -4.46 22.43
N ARG A 5 -6.10 -5.74 22.74
CA ARG A 5 -5.68 -6.86 21.90
C ARG A 5 -6.36 -6.82 20.53
N ILE A 6 -7.68 -6.57 20.50
CA ILE A 6 -8.43 -6.47 19.23
C ILE A 6 -7.87 -5.33 18.36
N ILE A 7 -7.65 -4.15 18.95
CA ILE A 7 -7.08 -3.00 18.24
C ILE A 7 -5.70 -3.36 17.66
N LEU A 8 -4.83 -3.95 18.48
CA LEU A 8 -3.50 -4.38 18.03
C LEU A 8 -3.61 -5.38 16.88
N THR A 9 -4.49 -6.37 16.98
CA THR A 9 -4.72 -7.35 15.91
C THR A 9 -5.20 -6.69 14.62
N LEU A 10 -6.13 -5.74 14.69
CA LEU A 10 -6.64 -5.03 13.51
C LEU A 10 -5.54 -4.19 12.84
N ILE A 11 -4.73 -3.48 13.63
CA ILE A 11 -3.58 -2.71 13.12
C ILE A 11 -2.56 -3.65 12.46
N SER A 12 -2.21 -4.78 13.10
CA SER A 12 -1.29 -5.76 12.53
C SER A 12 -1.81 -6.34 11.21
N LEU A 13 -3.09 -6.71 11.15
CA LEU A 13 -3.71 -7.22 9.93
C LEU A 13 -3.67 -6.17 8.81
N TYR A 14 -3.97 -4.91 9.14
CA TYR A 14 -3.92 -3.82 8.18
C TYR A 14 -2.50 -3.62 7.62
N LEU A 15 -1.48 -3.56 8.48
CA LEU A 15 -0.08 -3.44 8.05
C LEU A 15 0.38 -4.63 7.19
N ILE A 16 0.08 -5.85 7.63
CA ILE A 16 0.46 -7.07 6.89
C ILE A 16 -0.22 -7.09 5.52
N SER A 17 -1.51 -6.74 5.44
CA SER A 17 -2.22 -6.71 4.15
C SER A 17 -1.60 -5.72 3.15
N PHE A 18 -1.16 -4.55 3.63
CA PHE A 18 -0.43 -3.59 2.80
C PHE A 18 0.93 -4.13 2.35
N LEU A 19 1.68 -4.80 3.23
CA LEU A 19 2.96 -5.42 2.85
C LEU A 19 2.79 -6.48 1.77
N VAL A 20 1.74 -7.31 1.86
CA VAL A 20 1.44 -8.30 0.81
C VAL A 20 1.14 -7.63 -0.52
N ILE A 21 0.31 -6.57 -0.52
CA ILE A 21 0.01 -5.79 -1.72
C ILE A 21 1.27 -5.16 -2.31
N ARG A 22 2.09 -4.53 -1.46
CA ARG A 22 3.36 -3.92 -1.85
C ARG A 22 4.30 -4.92 -2.53
N MET A 23 4.36 -6.16 -2.04
CA MET A 23 5.22 -7.18 -2.66
C MET A 23 4.63 -7.75 -3.95
N ALA A 24 3.30 -7.91 -4.01
CA ALA A 24 2.63 -8.53 -5.14
C ALA A 24 2.47 -7.59 -6.33
N TRP A 25 2.27 -6.29 -6.08
CA TRP A 25 1.89 -5.28 -7.08
C TRP A 25 2.92 -4.15 -7.19
N ALA A 26 4.17 -4.41 -6.81
CA ALA A 26 5.28 -3.50 -7.09
C ALA A 26 5.76 -3.69 -8.53
N GLU A 27 5.79 -2.60 -9.28
CA GLU A 27 6.28 -2.55 -10.65
C GLU A 27 7.36 -1.48 -10.79
N VAL A 28 8.35 -1.70 -11.66
CA VAL A 28 9.34 -0.67 -11.99
C VAL A 28 8.79 0.15 -13.15
N TRP A 29 8.65 1.46 -12.96
CA TRP A 29 8.21 2.32 -14.04
C TRP A 29 9.37 2.59 -15.00
N ALA A 30 9.18 2.24 -16.28
CA ALA A 30 10.23 2.34 -17.28
C ALA A 30 10.73 3.78 -17.54
N GLN A 31 9.92 4.78 -17.20
CA GLN A 31 10.22 6.20 -17.49
C GLN A 31 11.25 6.78 -16.53
N ASP A 32 11.20 6.43 -15.24
CA ASP A 32 12.07 6.99 -14.21
C ASP A 32 12.88 5.93 -13.44
N GLY A 33 12.65 4.65 -13.72
CA GLY A 33 13.34 3.52 -13.10
C GLY A 33 12.97 3.31 -11.62
N LYS A 34 11.94 3.98 -11.11
CA LYS A 34 11.51 3.83 -9.71
C LYS A 34 10.49 2.71 -9.56
N ILE A 35 10.43 2.16 -8.35
CA ILE A 35 9.44 1.14 -8.00
C ILE A 35 8.17 1.84 -7.54
N TYR A 36 7.03 1.44 -8.11
CA TYR A 36 5.70 1.90 -7.77
C TYR A 36 4.86 0.74 -7.27
N VAL A 37 4.15 0.93 -6.16
CA VAL A 37 3.07 0.02 -5.77
C VAL A 37 1.81 0.42 -6.53
N ILE A 38 1.26 -0.52 -7.30
CA ILE A 38 0.06 -0.32 -8.10
C ILE A 38 -1.17 -0.67 -7.25
N LEU A 39 -1.94 0.35 -6.85
CA LEU A 39 -3.21 0.18 -6.17
C LEU A 39 -4.35 0.05 -7.19
N PRO A 40 -5.40 -0.73 -6.88
CA PRO A 40 -6.49 -0.98 -7.82
C PRO A 40 -7.34 0.28 -8.00
N GLU A 41 -7.71 0.57 -9.26
CA GLU A 41 -8.68 1.62 -9.59
C GLU A 41 -10.10 1.28 -9.10
N SER A 42 -10.44 -0.01 -9.10
CA SER A 42 -11.74 -0.50 -8.69
C SER A 42 -11.62 -1.76 -7.82
N PRO A 43 -12.28 -1.80 -6.64
CA PRO A 43 -13.08 -0.72 -6.07
C PRO A 43 -12.22 0.41 -5.47
N LEU A 44 -12.59 1.66 -5.72
CA LEU A 44 -11.90 2.87 -5.25
C LEU A 44 -11.71 2.92 -3.71
N ALA A 45 -12.57 2.23 -2.97
CA ALA A 45 -12.44 2.09 -1.53
C ALA A 45 -11.10 1.46 -1.11
N LEU A 46 -10.55 0.52 -1.90
CA LEU A 46 -9.25 -0.10 -1.60
C LEU A 46 -8.11 0.91 -1.77
N TYR A 47 -8.17 1.76 -2.79
CA TYR A 47 -7.20 2.84 -2.95
C TYR A 47 -7.16 3.73 -1.70
N TYR A 48 -8.31 4.21 -1.23
CA TYR A 48 -8.37 5.04 -0.03
C TYR A 48 -8.01 4.28 1.25
N ALA A 49 -8.32 2.97 1.33
CA ALA A 49 -7.95 2.15 2.47
C ALA A 49 -6.43 2.04 2.62
N PHE A 50 -5.67 1.95 1.53
CA PHE A 50 -4.20 1.80 1.59
C PHE A 50 -3.44 3.11 1.43
N ARG A 51 -4.09 4.21 1.02
CA ARG A 51 -3.42 5.49 0.77
C ARG A 51 -2.62 6.02 1.97
N PRO A 52 -3.09 5.96 3.23
CA PRO A 52 -2.31 6.44 4.37
C PRO A 52 -0.99 5.68 4.54
N LEU A 53 -1.01 4.35 4.46
CA LEU A 53 0.20 3.53 4.54
C LEU A 53 1.11 3.75 3.33
N SER A 54 0.54 3.98 2.16
CA SER A 54 1.29 4.27 0.94
C SER A 54 2.08 5.57 1.06
N MET A 55 1.48 6.64 1.59
CA MET A 55 2.18 7.91 1.83
C MET A 55 3.33 7.75 2.84
N LEU A 56 3.13 6.93 3.88
CA LEU A 56 4.20 6.60 4.82
C LEU A 56 5.32 5.80 4.14
N ASP A 57 4.99 4.76 3.38
CA ASP A 57 5.97 3.94 2.64
C ASP A 57 6.76 4.77 1.62
N GLU A 58 6.08 5.67 0.88
CA GLU A 58 6.69 6.63 -0.05
C GLU A 58 7.75 7.48 0.67
N SER A 59 7.41 8.04 1.84
CA SER A 59 8.33 8.87 2.62
C SER A 59 9.52 8.09 3.23
N LEU A 60 9.34 6.80 3.53
CA LEU A 60 10.34 5.97 4.20
C LEU A 60 11.27 5.26 3.22
N THR A 61 10.77 4.91 2.03
CA THR A 61 11.47 4.03 1.08
C THR A 61 11.82 4.72 -0.24
N GLY A 62 11.19 5.87 -0.52
CA GLY A 62 11.33 6.54 -1.83
C GLY A 62 10.62 5.83 -2.98
N MET A 63 9.88 4.75 -2.70
CA MET A 63 8.97 4.12 -3.65
C MET A 63 7.82 5.09 -3.99
N GLY A 64 7.25 4.94 -5.17
CA GLY A 64 6.02 5.62 -5.54
C GLY A 64 4.79 4.75 -5.26
N THR A 65 3.62 5.36 -5.31
CA THR A 65 2.34 4.65 -5.35
C THR A 65 1.50 5.24 -6.47
N HIS A 66 0.85 4.38 -7.25
CA HIS A 66 -0.02 4.81 -8.34
C HIS A 66 -1.37 4.09 -8.27
N ILE A 67 -2.40 4.71 -8.82
CA ILE A 67 -3.71 4.09 -9.00
C ILE A 67 -3.79 3.56 -10.43
N GLY A 68 -3.99 2.25 -10.59
CA GLY A 68 -3.97 1.61 -11.89
C GLY A 68 -2.58 1.43 -12.49
N PRO A 69 -2.47 0.60 -13.56
CA PRO A 69 -1.20 0.29 -14.18
C PRO A 69 -0.57 1.51 -14.86
N HIS A 70 0.74 1.48 -15.04
CA HIS A 70 1.45 2.45 -15.86
C HIS A 70 0.96 2.37 -17.32
N GLN A 71 0.71 3.52 -17.94
CA GLN A 71 0.38 3.66 -19.37
C GLN A 71 1.55 4.25 -20.15
#